data_AF-A0A5E5QG55-F1
#
_entry.id   AF-A0A5E5QG55-F1
#
_cell.length_a   1.000
_cell.length_b   1.000
_cell.length_c   1.000
_cell.angle_alpha   90.00
_cell.angle_beta   90.00
_cell.angle_gamma   90.00
#
_symmetry.space_group_name_H-M   'P 1'
#
loop_
_entity.id
_entity.type
_entity.pdbx_description
1 polymer ?
#
loop_
_entity_poly.entity_id
_entity_poly.type
_entity_poly.pdbx_seq_one_letter_code
_entity_poly.pdbx_strand_id
1 'polypeptide(L)' 'MKKPIIVLGIGELGSVFARAFLKNNHPVYPITRATDIDELRSLIDPEFILV' A
#
# COMPACT_ATOMS: atom_id res chain seq x y z
N MET A 1 12.40 8.52 -4.43
CA MET A 1 11.13 7.78 -4.43
C MET A 1 10.17 8.49 -3.50
N LYS A 2 8.89 8.61 -3.84
CA LYS A 2 7.90 9.23 -2.93
C LYS A 2 7.58 8.31 -1.76
N LYS A 3 6.88 8.83 -0.74
CA LYS A 3 6.48 8.02 0.40
C LYS A 3 5.53 6.89 -0.05
N PRO A 4 5.56 5.74 0.63
CA PRO A 4 4.78 4.57 0.25
C PRO A 4 3.28 4.78 0.47
N ILE A 5 2.48 4.09 -0.34
CA ILE A 5 1.03 4.01 -0.22
C ILE A 5 0.67 2.60 0.25
N ILE A 6 -0.10 2.52 1.32
CA ILE A 6 -0.67 1.26 1.79
C ILE A 6 -1.98 0.99 1.05
N VAL A 7 -2.20 -0.24 0.61
CA VAL A 7 -3.48 -0.68 0.02
C VAL A 7 -4.01 -1.86 0.83
N LEU A 8 -5.11 -1.67 1.55
CA LEU A 8 -5.78 -2.73 2.30
C LEU A 8 -6.62 -3.59 1.34
N GLY A 9 -6.11 -4.76 1.01
CA GLY A 9 -6.74 -5.68 0.05
C GLY A 9 -6.50 -5.28 -1.40
N ILE A 10 -5.84 -6.17 -2.15
CA ILE A 10 -5.59 -5.96 -3.59
C ILE A 10 -6.61 -6.76 -4.42
N GLY A 11 -7.87 -6.34 -4.33
CA GLY A 11 -8.92 -6.83 -5.23
C GLY A 11 -8.86 -6.14 -6.60
N GLU A 12 -9.90 -6.35 -7.42
CA GLU A 12 -10.02 -5.73 -8.76
C GLU A 12 -9.79 -4.22 -8.69
N LEU A 13 -10.51 -3.51 -7.81
CA LEU A 13 -10.39 -2.05 -7.64
C LEU A 13 -9.04 -1.64 -7.04
N GLY A 14 -8.59 -2.31 -5.98
CA GLY A 14 -7.30 -2.00 -5.33
C GLY A 14 -6.13 -2.09 -6.30
N SER A 15 -6.18 -3.04 -7.25
CA SER A 15 -5.16 -3.21 -8.28
C SER A 15 -5.09 -2.05 -9.29
N VAL A 16 -6.22 -1.37 -9.56
CA VAL A 16 -6.27 -0.21 -10.46
C VAL A 16 -5.55 0.98 -9.82
N PHE A 17 -5.87 1.26 -8.55
CA PHE A 17 -5.21 2.33 -7.80
C PHE A 17 -3.72 2.02 -7.56
N ALA A 18 -3.37 0.79 -7.18
CA ALA A 18 -1.99 0.38 -7.00
C ALA A 18 -1.14 0.67 -8.25
N ARG A 19 -1.65 0.34 -9.45
CA ARG A 19 -0.97 0.65 -10.72
C ARG A 19 -0.82 2.15 -10.94
N ALA A 20 -1.85 2.95 -10.62
CA ALA A 20 -1.77 4.40 -10.73
C ALA A 20 -0.71 5.00 -9.79
N PHE A 21 -0.63 4.53 -8.54
CA PHE A 21 0.37 4.97 -7.57
C PHE A 21 1.80 4.60 -8.00
N LEU A 22 2.02 3.35 -8.45
CA LEU A 22 3.31 2.90 -8.96
C LEU A 22 3.76 3.74 -10.17
N LYS A 23 2.85 4.03 -11.12
CA LYS A 23 3.12 4.92 -12.26
C LYS A 23 3.51 6.34 -11.84
N ASN A 24 3.01 6.82 -10.70
CA ASN A 24 3.31 8.14 -10.15
C ASN A 24 4.49 8.14 -9.16
N ASN A 25 5.32 7.09 -9.20
CA ASN A 25 6.55 6.94 -8.41
C ASN A 25 6.32 6.84 -6.89
N HIS A 26 5.13 6.40 -6.48
CA HIS A 26 4.82 5.99 -5.12
C HIS A 26 4.97 4.46 -4.99
N PRO A 27 5.83 3.95 -4.09
CA PRO A 27 5.86 2.54 -3.73
C PRO A 27 4.50 2.10 -3.18
N VAL A 28 4.05 0.88 -3.50
CA VAL A 28 2.76 0.35 -3.00
C VAL A 28 3.01 -0.88 -2.15
N TYR A 29 2.45 -0.88 -0.94
CA TYR A 29 2.49 -2.00 -0.02
C TYR A 29 1.08 -2.54 0.23
N PRO A 30 0.75 -3.73 -0.28
CA PRO A 30 -0.54 -4.35 -0.01
C PRO A 30 -0.56 -4.92 1.40
N ILE A 31 -1.64 -4.66 2.14
CA ILE A 31 -1.97 -5.35 3.38
C ILE A 31 -3.08 -6.34 3.09
N THR A 32 -2.91 -7.58 3.53
CA THR A 32 -3.93 -8.64 3.43
C THR A 32 -4.29 -9.14 4.83
N ARG A 33 -5.26 -10.05 4.92
CA ARG A 33 -5.62 -10.68 6.21
C ARG A 33 -4.49 -11.48 6.84
N ALA A 34 -3.48 -11.86 6.07
CA ALA A 34 -2.31 -12.61 6.56
C ALA A 34 -1.14 -11.68 6.97
N THR A 35 -1.27 -10.37 6.78
CA THR A 35 -0.22 -9.42 7.10
C THR A 35 -0.25 -9.11 8.60
N ASP A 36 0.90 -9.26 9.27
CA ASP A 36 1.10 -8.74 10.62
C ASP A 36 1.26 -7.20 10.56
N ILE A 37 0.26 -6.49 11.06
CA ILE A 37 0.22 -5.03 10.99
C ILE A 37 1.17 -4.40 12.01
N ASP A 38 1.39 -5.05 13.16
CA ASP A 38 2.25 -4.52 14.21
C ASP A 38 3.72 -4.55 13.77
N GLU A 39 4.14 -5.62 13.08
CA GLU A 39 5.44 -5.68 12.41
C GLU A 39 5.54 -4.58 11.34
N LEU A 40 4.55 -4.50 10.44
CA LEU A 40 4.56 -3.57 9.31
C LEU A 40 4.63 -2.09 9.74
N ARG A 41 3.91 -1.73 10.81
CA ARG A 41 3.88 -0.37 11.37
C ARG A 41 5.28 0.12 11.76
N SER A 42 6.16 -0.79 12.18
CA SER A 42 7.53 -0.43 12.56
C SER A 42 8.47 -0.21 11.37
N LEU A 43 8.09 -0.68 10.19
CA LEU A 43 8.93 -0.74 8.99
C LEU A 43 8.61 0.34 7.95
N ILE A 44 7.39 0.89 7.97
CA ILE A 44 6.88 1.75 6.89
C ILE A 44 6.30 3.05 7.47
N ASP A 45 6.70 4.19 6.90
CA ASP A 45 6.10 5.51 7.13
C ASP A 45 5.25 5.93 5.90
N PRO A 46 3.95 5.58 5.86
CA PRO A 46 3.13 5.78 4.67
C PRO A 46 2.64 7.23 4.51
N GLU A 47 2.46 7.64 3.25
CA GLU A 47 1.83 8.93 2.90
C GLU A 47 0.31 8.86 2.96
N PHE A 48 -0.25 7.69 2.61
CA PHE A 48 -1.68 7.47 2.45
C PHE A 48 -2.00 5.97 2.58
N ILE A 49 -3.22 5.69 3.03
CA ILE A 49 -3.77 4.33 3.19
C ILE A 49 -5.09 4.27 2.42
N LEU A 50 -5.14 3.39 1.41
CA LEU A 50 -6.36 3.04 0.69
C LEU A 50 -7.04 1.86 1.40
N VAL A 51 -8.33 2.00 1.73
CA VAL A 51 -9.14 1.00 2.46
C VAL A 51 -10.17 0.36 1.53
#